data_AF-F3QHI8-F1
#
_entry.id   AF-F3QHI8-F1
#
_cell.length_a   1.000
_cell.length_b   1.000
_cell.length_c   1.000
_cell.angle_alpha   90.00
_cell.angle_beta   90.00
_cell.angle_gamma   90.00
#
_symmetry.space_group_name_H-M   'P 1'
#
loop_
_entity.id
_entity.type
_entity.pdbx_description
1 polymer ?
#
loop_
_entity_poly.entity_id
_entity_poly.type
_entity_poly.pdbx_seq_one_letter_code
_entity_poly.pdbx_strand_id
1 'polypeptide(L)'
;MVFGVSGKLKFILVSALFVALGVPLAGSRTIAAEHSAATPPVSASAKNTTEEAAVKESEGAASDPSIPEVKLTSRILFQLIASEIALQRGQAGAAYQTYLTLAEETGDPRIAERAAQIALASNAPKEFQKAVSEWIKLSPDNPKAQEAFIASGIVSNQLDKVSGTAASFLAKSKDKGAEIIKLQTQLALMKDKAKALSFFRTVTAKYSKLYQTQLGLARLEALNGNVSAAEKYSKNAFRTVENEETVLTYGSALLRTNPKEAEQILARYLKKNPKAVRIRDAYSQLLFQTKNFDALNVLEKEYRDDDRYLIALAISYVQISEVKKAKTILESVVERLKNNPDDENLSRAYLLLSDIAADEKELPKALDYASKVKGKLTAAAALQTANIYSRESKWDDALKALDTIKEDQEPAIVEEAALFKARILLETKGEKTAFDALNASLISMPYSKALHYEAAMLAERLDDIKTAEFHLKKAIEIDPGFANAYNSLGYTLLEQTKRIKEAERYINQAYQLDPRNPYILDSKGWLAFKQKKYIKAIEYLNDALKLQKELDIYLHLAEVYWTQGNKRKAADVLKEAEKLWPDAAELSALKKRLKMPNAQN
;
A
#
# COMPACT_ATOMS: atom_id res chain seq x y z
N MET A 1 -22.22 -17.54 -5.53
CA MET A 1 -21.38 -17.23 -6.72
C MET A 1 -20.95 -15.77 -6.56
N VAL A 2 -19.68 -15.39 -6.51
CA VAL A 2 -18.70 -15.39 -7.61
C VAL A 2 -17.33 -15.85 -7.09
N PHE A 3 -17.02 -17.13 -7.28
CA PHE A 3 -15.64 -17.58 -7.44
C PHE A 3 -15.37 -17.56 -8.93
N GLY A 4 -14.99 -16.38 -9.42
CA GLY A 4 -14.51 -16.20 -10.78
C GLY A 4 -13.09 -16.76 -10.88
N VAL A 5 -12.99 -18.05 -11.20
CA VAL A 5 -11.78 -18.65 -11.76
C VAL A 5 -11.53 -17.99 -13.11
N SER A 6 -10.71 -16.94 -13.11
CA SER A 6 -10.03 -16.48 -14.31
C SER A 6 -8.61 -16.09 -13.91
N GLY A 7 -7.66 -16.86 -14.41
CA GLY A 7 -6.25 -16.75 -14.09
C GLY A 7 -5.71 -15.35 -14.32
N LYS A 8 -5.11 -14.79 -13.26
CA LYS A 8 -4.06 -13.77 -13.29
C LYS A 8 -3.44 -13.63 -11.87
N LEU A 9 -3.02 -14.74 -11.26
CA LEU A 9 -2.00 -14.68 -10.20
C LEU A 9 -0.63 -14.50 -10.88
N LYS A 10 -0.38 -13.29 -11.39
CA LYS A 10 0.95 -12.76 -11.72
C LYS A 10 1.20 -11.56 -10.80
N PHE A 11 1.21 -11.77 -9.49
CA PHE A 11 1.40 -10.68 -8.53
C PHE A 11 2.10 -11.15 -7.24
N ILE A 12 3.27 -11.80 -7.36
CA ILE A 12 4.21 -11.91 -6.22
C ILE A 12 5.64 -11.45 -6.60
N LEU A 13 5.91 -11.03 -7.85
CA LEU A 13 7.26 -10.58 -8.26
C LEU A 13 7.33 -9.27 -9.07
N VAL A 14 6.28 -8.43 -9.01
CA VAL A 14 6.33 -7.07 -9.59
C VAL A 14 6.23 -6.02 -8.47
N SER A 15 7.25 -5.97 -7.63
CA SER A 15 7.63 -4.75 -6.89
C SER A 15 8.62 -3.90 -7.69
N ALA A 16 8.84 -4.23 -8.97
CA ALA A 16 9.73 -3.52 -9.88
C ALA A 16 8.94 -2.77 -10.95
N LEU A 17 8.08 -1.82 -10.56
CA LEU A 17 7.57 -0.81 -11.51
C LEU A 17 7.19 0.51 -10.82
N PHE A 18 8.15 1.10 -10.10
CA PHE A 18 8.18 2.53 -9.78
C PHE A 18 9.63 3.06 -9.78
N VAL A 19 10.43 2.70 -10.79
CA VAL A 19 11.80 3.25 -10.96
C VAL A 19 11.87 4.37 -12.01
N ALA A 20 10.76 4.70 -12.69
CA ALA A 20 10.74 5.80 -13.67
C ALA A 20 10.51 7.21 -13.06
N LEU A 21 10.55 7.36 -11.74
CA LEU A 21 10.72 8.65 -11.06
C LEU A 21 11.80 8.43 -10.01
N GLY A 22 13.00 8.97 -10.25
CA GLY A 22 14.14 8.91 -9.33
C GLY A 22 13.88 9.61 -7.99
N VAL A 23 12.98 9.04 -7.21
CA VAL A 23 12.69 9.39 -5.82
C VAL A 23 13.48 8.40 -4.97
N PRO A 24 14.45 8.85 -4.16
CA PRO A 24 15.06 7.98 -3.17
C PRO A 24 13.98 7.57 -2.16
N LEU A 25 13.75 6.27 -2.00
CA LEU A 25 13.12 5.73 -0.81
C LEU A 25 14.02 6.10 0.37
N ALA A 26 13.63 7.12 1.12
CA ALA A 26 14.22 7.40 2.42
C ALA A 26 13.98 6.15 3.27
N GLY A 27 15.08 5.47 3.62
CA GLY A 27 15.03 4.32 4.50
C GLY A 27 14.32 4.69 5.80
N SER A 28 13.36 3.87 6.19
CA SER A 28 12.79 3.82 7.52
C SER A 28 13.93 3.51 8.50
N ARG A 29 14.62 4.54 8.99
CA ARG A 29 15.37 4.43 10.25
C ARG A 29 14.32 4.39 11.34
N THR A 30 13.98 3.18 11.77
CA THR A 30 13.50 2.92 13.12
C THR A 30 14.44 3.64 14.07
N ILE A 31 13.92 4.62 14.80
CA ILE A 31 14.57 5.15 16.00
C ILE A 31 14.47 4.00 17.01
N ALA A 32 15.47 3.14 17.03
CA ALA A 32 15.72 2.28 18.18
C ALA A 32 16.11 3.20 19.33
N ALA A 33 15.18 3.43 20.25
CA ALA A 33 15.53 3.89 21.57
C ALA A 33 16.32 2.76 22.23
N GLU A 34 17.65 2.90 22.29
CA GLU A 34 18.48 2.15 23.22
C GLU A 34 18.04 2.53 24.65
N HIS A 35 17.12 1.75 25.22
CA HIS A 35 17.02 1.59 26.66
C HIS A 35 17.71 0.27 27.01
N SER A 36 19.03 0.35 27.17
CA SER A 36 19.77 -0.63 27.95
C SER A 36 19.43 -0.37 29.42
N ALA A 37 18.51 -1.16 29.98
CA ALA A 37 18.37 -1.33 31.40
C ALA A 37 18.43 -2.83 31.69
N ALA A 38 19.65 -3.35 31.74
CA ALA A 38 19.92 -4.62 32.37
C ALA A 38 19.49 -4.53 33.84
N THR A 39 18.48 -5.32 34.20
CA THR A 39 18.14 -5.65 35.58
C THR A 39 19.28 -6.48 36.19
N PRO A 40 19.97 -6.03 37.26
CA PRO A 40 20.75 -6.93 38.09
C PRO A 40 19.83 -7.58 39.14
N PRO A 41 20.19 -8.77 39.66
CA PRO A 41 19.34 -9.50 40.57
C PRO A 41 19.31 -8.86 41.95
N VAL A 42 18.16 -9.05 42.62
CA VAL A 42 17.93 -8.74 44.02
C VAL A 42 18.95 -9.49 44.89
N SER A 43 19.77 -8.76 45.64
CA SER A 43 20.35 -9.27 46.89
C SER A 43 20.21 -8.20 47.97
N ALA A 44 19.69 -8.62 49.10
CA ALA A 44 19.43 -7.79 50.27
C ALA A 44 20.72 -7.49 51.02
N SER A 45 20.91 -6.23 51.42
CA SER A 45 21.59 -5.88 52.67
C SER A 45 21.26 -4.44 53.03
N ALA A 46 20.61 -4.28 54.18
CA ALA A 46 20.30 -2.99 54.77
C ALA A 46 21.56 -2.33 55.34
N LYS A 47 21.68 -1.01 55.20
CA LYS A 47 22.20 -0.12 56.24
C LYS A 47 21.84 1.34 55.95
N ASN A 48 21.15 1.94 56.92
CA ASN A 48 20.93 3.38 57.06
C ASN A 48 22.26 4.14 57.06
N THR A 49 22.30 5.28 56.39
CA THR A 49 22.77 6.55 56.98
C THR A 49 22.29 7.73 56.12
N THR A 50 21.52 8.60 56.75
CA THR A 50 21.23 9.99 56.38
C THR A 50 22.50 10.80 56.18
N GLU A 51 22.62 11.54 55.08
CA GLU A 51 23.34 12.83 55.08
C GLU A 51 22.81 13.75 53.98
N GLU A 52 22.18 14.83 54.42
CA GLU A 52 21.81 16.01 53.65
C GLU A 52 23.08 16.73 53.20
N ALA A 53 23.31 16.88 51.89
CA ALA A 53 24.35 17.75 51.37
C ALA A 53 23.88 18.46 50.09
N ALA A 54 23.48 19.71 50.31
CA ALA A 54 23.29 20.83 49.39
C ALA A 54 23.62 20.63 47.90
N VAL A 55 22.58 20.76 47.06
CA VAL A 55 22.72 21.00 45.62
C VAL A 55 23.26 22.42 45.41
N LYS A 56 24.48 22.53 44.89
CA LYS A 56 24.97 23.77 44.28
C LYS A 56 24.24 23.98 42.96
N GLU A 57 23.48 25.07 42.87
CA GLU A 57 22.99 25.62 41.61
C GLU A 57 24.19 25.92 40.70
N SER A 58 24.24 25.26 39.54
CA SER A 58 25.15 25.63 38.47
C SER A 58 24.51 26.77 37.65
N GLU A 59 24.97 27.99 37.90
CA GLU A 59 24.74 29.12 37.01
C GLU A 59 25.40 28.88 35.64
N GLY A 60 24.69 29.27 34.57
CA GLY A 60 25.34 29.79 33.37
C GLY A 60 25.55 28.83 32.19
N ALA A 61 24.49 28.26 31.64
CA ALA A 61 24.42 28.06 30.19
C ALA A 61 23.63 29.23 29.63
N ALA A 62 24.26 30.09 28.81
CA ALA A 62 23.59 31.19 28.12
C ALA A 62 22.35 30.64 27.40
N SER A 63 21.17 30.97 27.90
CA SER A 63 19.90 30.57 27.32
C SER A 63 19.80 31.21 25.94
N ASP A 64 19.41 30.43 24.94
CA ASP A 64 19.02 30.95 23.64
C ASP A 64 17.95 32.04 23.88
N PRO A 65 18.17 33.30 23.48
CA PRO A 65 17.25 34.41 23.77
C PRO A 65 15.86 34.21 23.12
N SER A 66 15.69 33.21 22.24
CA SER A 66 14.40 32.82 21.67
C SER A 66 13.60 31.83 22.52
N ILE A 67 14.16 31.32 23.62
CA ILE A 67 13.49 30.40 24.54
C ILE A 67 13.05 31.18 25.79
N PRO A 68 11.73 31.31 26.06
CA PRO A 68 11.26 32.00 27.24
C PRO A 68 11.64 31.23 28.52
N GLU A 69 11.98 31.97 29.57
CA GLU A 69 12.25 31.40 30.88
C GLU A 69 10.92 31.07 31.58
N VAL A 70 10.38 29.90 31.26
CA VAL A 70 9.09 29.44 31.82
C VAL A 70 9.31 28.84 33.21
N LYS A 71 8.79 29.51 34.24
CA LYS A 71 8.79 28.97 35.61
C LYS A 71 7.97 27.69 35.66
N LEU A 72 8.62 26.58 35.98
CA LEU A 72 8.00 25.25 36.07
C LEU A 72 7.13 25.12 37.33
N THR A 73 5.92 25.68 37.28
CA THR A 73 4.95 25.56 38.37
C THR A 73 4.49 24.11 38.54
N SER A 74 4.05 23.75 39.74
CA SER A 74 3.52 22.40 40.02
C SER A 74 2.39 22.00 39.07
N ARG A 75 1.58 22.97 38.60
CA ARG A 75 0.53 22.75 37.59
C ARG A 75 1.13 22.31 36.25
N ILE A 76 2.09 23.07 35.72
CA ILE A 76 2.72 22.77 34.42
C ILE A 76 3.44 21.42 34.50
N LEU A 77 4.20 21.19 35.57
CA LEU A 77 4.90 19.91 35.78
C LEU A 77 3.91 18.73 35.83
N PHE A 78 2.82 18.88 36.58
CA PHE A 78 1.76 17.87 36.63
C PHE A 78 1.16 17.60 35.25
N GLN A 79 0.82 18.64 34.49
CA GLN A 79 0.22 18.51 33.16
C GLN A 79 1.16 17.84 32.15
N LEU A 80 2.46 18.15 32.19
CA LEU A 80 3.47 17.49 31.34
C LEU A 80 3.61 16.00 31.69
N ILE A 81 3.79 15.66 32.97
CA ILE A 81 3.94 14.27 33.42
C ILE A 81 2.67 13.47 33.12
N ALA A 82 1.49 14.02 33.42
CA ALA A 82 0.22 13.37 33.15
C ALA A 82 0.04 13.09 31.64
N SER A 83 0.50 14.02 30.78
CA SER A 83 0.45 13.85 29.32
C SER A 83 1.40 12.75 28.83
N GLU A 84 2.60 12.64 29.39
CA GLU A 84 3.53 11.56 29.05
C GLU A 84 3.03 10.18 29.50
N ILE A 85 2.41 10.10 30.68
CA ILE A 85 1.72 8.87 31.15
C ILE A 85 0.54 8.53 30.24
N ALA A 86 -0.23 9.53 29.80
CA ALA A 86 -1.33 9.33 28.87
C ALA A 86 -0.82 8.77 27.53
N LEU A 87 0.31 9.25 27.00
CA LEU A 87 0.94 8.69 25.79
C LEU A 87 1.32 7.23 25.96
N GLN A 88 1.94 6.86 27.08
CA GLN A 88 2.29 5.46 27.38
C GLN A 88 1.06 4.54 27.44
N ARG A 89 -0.11 5.11 27.77
CA ARG A 89 -1.41 4.41 27.82
C ARG A 89 -2.18 4.46 26.50
N GLY A 90 -1.57 4.96 25.42
CA GLY A 90 -2.21 5.09 24.10
C GLY A 90 -3.20 6.25 23.98
N GLN A 91 -3.25 7.17 24.95
CA GLN A 91 -4.19 8.30 24.99
C GLN A 91 -3.58 9.57 24.35
N ALA A 92 -3.12 9.45 23.11
CA ALA A 92 -2.36 10.52 22.46
C ALA A 92 -3.17 11.80 22.21
N GLY A 93 -4.49 11.70 22.00
CA GLY A 93 -5.35 12.87 21.82
C GLY A 93 -5.41 13.79 23.05
N ALA A 94 -5.50 13.21 24.25
CA ALA A 94 -5.54 13.98 25.50
C ALA A 94 -4.19 14.66 25.80
N ALA A 95 -3.10 13.92 25.58
CA ALA A 95 -1.74 14.45 25.70
C ALA A 95 -1.51 15.61 24.71
N TYR A 96 -1.90 15.44 23.44
CA TYR A 96 -1.79 16.48 22.42
C TYR A 96 -2.49 17.78 22.84
N GLN A 97 -3.75 17.71 23.28
CA GLN A 97 -4.51 18.90 23.67
C GLN A 97 -3.84 19.64 24.84
N THR A 98 -3.32 18.89 25.81
CA THR A 98 -2.62 19.45 26.96
C THR A 98 -1.33 20.15 26.52
N TYR A 99 -0.52 19.51 25.69
CA TYR A 99 0.71 20.10 25.15
C TYR A 99 0.44 21.34 24.30
N LEU A 100 -0.56 21.30 23.42
CA LEU A 100 -0.90 22.46 22.60
C LEU A 100 -1.36 23.65 23.44
N THR A 101 -2.23 23.40 24.43
CA THR A 101 -2.71 24.45 25.34
C THR A 101 -1.55 25.05 26.13
N LEU A 102 -0.65 24.22 26.66
CA LEU A 102 0.54 24.70 27.36
C LEU A 102 1.45 25.51 26.44
N ALA A 103 1.59 25.13 25.18
CA ALA A 103 2.40 25.89 24.23
C ALA A 103 1.81 27.29 23.98
N GLU A 104 0.48 27.37 23.81
CA GLU A 104 -0.25 28.64 23.64
C GLU A 104 -0.16 29.52 24.91
N GLU A 105 -0.23 28.93 26.12
CA GLU A 105 -0.16 29.64 27.40
C GLU A 105 1.25 30.14 27.73
N THR A 106 2.26 29.30 27.51
CA THR A 106 3.64 29.57 27.96
C THR A 106 4.47 30.29 26.91
N GLY A 107 4.06 30.22 25.63
CA GLY A 107 4.85 30.69 24.50
C GLY A 107 6.13 29.88 24.28
N ASP A 108 6.29 28.71 24.90
CA ASP A 108 7.50 27.90 24.78
C ASP A 108 7.47 27.03 23.50
N PRO A 109 8.37 27.27 22.53
CA PRO A 109 8.39 26.54 21.28
C PRO A 109 8.71 25.04 21.46
N ARG A 110 9.34 24.62 22.56
CA ARG A 110 9.64 23.20 22.84
C ARG A 110 8.38 22.42 23.14
N ILE A 111 7.41 23.07 23.79
CA ILE A 111 6.11 22.48 24.10
C ILE A 111 5.28 22.36 22.81
N ALA A 112 5.36 23.35 21.92
CA ALA A 112 4.73 23.29 20.59
C ALA A 112 5.36 22.19 19.71
N GLU A 113 6.68 22.03 19.73
CA GLU A 113 7.39 20.93 19.06
C GLU A 113 6.87 19.57 19.56
N ARG A 114 6.73 19.39 20.87
CA ARG A 114 6.21 18.15 21.46
C ARG A 114 4.76 17.87 21.04
N ALA A 115 3.90 18.90 21.01
CA ALA A 115 2.54 18.78 20.50
C ALA A 115 2.52 18.29 19.03
N ALA A 116 3.40 18.86 18.19
CA ALA A 116 3.52 18.45 16.78
C ALA A 116 4.01 17.00 16.65
N GLN A 117 4.99 16.57 17.45
CA GLN A 117 5.47 15.19 17.45
C GLN A 117 4.37 14.18 17.83
N ILE A 118 3.56 14.50 18.85
CA ILE A 118 2.45 13.66 19.28
C ILE A 118 1.44 13.50 18.14
N ALA A 119 1.05 14.61 17.50
CA ALA A 119 0.10 14.58 16.40
C ALA A 119 0.63 13.81 15.18
N LEU A 120 1.92 13.96 14.86
CA LEU A 120 2.56 13.21 13.78
C LEU A 120 2.57 11.70 14.07
N ALA A 121 2.97 11.30 15.28
CA ALA A 121 3.01 9.91 15.71
C ALA A 121 1.61 9.27 15.76
N SER A 122 0.59 10.08 15.99
CA SER A 122 -0.82 9.64 16.03
C SER A 122 -1.50 9.65 14.65
N ASN A 123 -0.75 9.93 13.57
CA ASN A 123 -1.28 10.09 12.21
C ASN A 123 -2.48 11.08 12.15
N ALA A 124 -2.37 12.20 12.87
CA ALA A 124 -3.42 13.19 13.05
C ALA A 124 -3.07 14.50 12.30
N PRO A 125 -3.37 14.60 10.98
CA PRO A 125 -2.82 15.67 10.13
C PRO A 125 -3.36 17.07 10.45
N LYS A 126 -4.60 17.19 10.93
CA LYS A 126 -5.19 18.49 11.31
C LYS A 126 -4.54 19.03 12.58
N GLU A 127 -4.37 18.16 13.56
CA GLU A 127 -3.71 18.39 14.83
C GLU A 127 -2.24 18.75 14.61
N PHE A 128 -1.56 18.02 13.71
CA PHE A 128 -0.19 18.30 13.31
C PHE A 128 -0.07 19.70 12.71
N GLN A 129 -0.94 20.04 11.75
CA GLN A 129 -0.94 21.35 11.12
C GLN A 129 -1.15 22.48 12.15
N LYS A 130 -2.07 22.31 13.10
CA LYS A 130 -2.33 23.31 14.14
C LYS A 130 -1.11 23.50 15.05
N ALA A 131 -0.53 22.41 15.56
CA ALA A 131 0.63 22.48 16.45
C ALA A 131 1.87 23.07 15.76
N VAL A 132 2.11 22.69 14.51
CA VAL A 132 3.23 23.25 13.73
C VAL A 132 3.02 24.73 13.41
N SER A 133 1.78 25.16 13.18
CA SER A 133 1.46 26.59 12.97
C SER A 133 1.74 27.43 14.22
N GLU A 134 1.48 26.88 15.42
CA GLU A 134 1.86 27.54 16.67
C GLU A 134 3.38 27.50 16.86
N TRP A 135 4.02 26.37 16.57
CA TRP A 135 5.47 26.22 16.69
C TRP A 135 6.26 27.22 15.84
N ILE A 136 5.88 27.39 14.57
CA ILE A 136 6.56 28.35 13.68
C ILE A 136 6.28 29.81 14.08
N LYS A 137 5.13 30.10 14.71
CA LYS A 137 4.82 31.42 15.24
C LYS A 137 5.70 31.76 16.44
N LEU A 138 5.94 30.79 17.33
CA LEU A 138 6.79 30.95 18.52
C LEU A 138 8.29 30.95 18.17
N SER A 139 8.71 30.20 17.16
CA SER A 139 10.11 30.13 16.74
C SER A 139 10.26 30.20 15.20
N PRO A 140 10.09 31.40 14.61
CA PRO A 140 10.10 31.58 13.15
C PRO A 140 11.40 31.18 12.47
N ASP A 141 12.52 31.25 13.18
CA ASP A 141 13.87 30.97 12.64
C ASP A 141 14.37 29.56 12.93
N ASN A 142 13.60 28.74 13.65
CA ASN A 142 13.97 27.35 13.93
C ASN A 142 13.86 26.50 12.66
N PRO A 143 14.95 25.87 12.18
CA PRO A 143 14.93 25.08 10.96
C PRO A 143 13.94 23.91 10.99
N LYS A 144 13.77 23.25 12.15
CA LYS A 144 12.82 22.14 12.30
C LYS A 144 11.38 22.61 12.22
N ALA A 145 11.07 23.76 12.83
CA ALA A 145 9.75 24.38 12.77
C ALA A 145 9.41 24.78 11.32
N GLN A 146 10.36 25.40 10.61
CA GLN A 146 10.21 25.78 9.21
C GLN A 146 9.96 24.56 8.32
N GLU A 147 10.75 23.50 8.48
CA GLU A 147 10.60 22.26 7.72
C GLU A 147 9.23 21.60 7.95
N ALA A 148 8.84 21.43 9.22
CA ALA A 148 7.54 20.85 9.57
C ALA A 148 6.39 21.68 9.00
N PHE A 149 6.51 23.01 9.03
CA PHE A 149 5.49 23.91 8.52
C PHE A 149 5.35 23.79 7.01
N ILE A 150 6.46 23.78 6.27
CA ILE A 150 6.47 23.56 4.82
C ILE A 150 5.83 22.22 4.46
N ALA A 151 6.24 21.14 5.13
CA ALA A 151 5.68 19.81 4.92
C ALA A 151 4.17 19.77 5.19
N SER A 152 3.71 20.39 6.28
CA SER A 152 2.28 20.47 6.64
C SER A 152 1.46 21.20 5.58
N GLY A 153 2.00 22.29 5.00
CA GLY A 153 1.34 23.05 3.94
C GLY A 153 1.28 22.29 2.62
N ILE A 154 2.31 21.51 2.29
CA ILE A 154 2.32 20.64 1.10
C ILE A 154 1.24 19.55 1.23
N VAL A 155 1.20 18.84 2.35
CA VAL A 155 0.21 17.77 2.59
C VAL A 155 -1.22 18.34 2.63
N SER A 156 -1.40 19.50 3.23
CA SER A 156 -2.72 20.14 3.36
C SER A 156 -3.14 20.97 2.14
N ASN A 157 -2.32 20.97 1.07
CA ASN A 157 -2.53 21.76 -0.15
C ASN A 157 -2.68 23.28 0.09
N GLN A 158 -1.97 23.82 1.08
CA GLN A 158 -1.94 25.23 1.47
C GLN A 158 -0.60 25.88 1.12
N LEU A 159 -0.19 25.76 -0.15
CA LEU A 159 1.13 26.19 -0.63
C LEU A 159 1.37 27.70 -0.48
N ASP A 160 0.33 28.52 -0.64
CA ASP A 160 0.44 29.98 -0.54
C ASP A 160 0.91 30.43 0.85
N LYS A 161 0.48 29.71 1.90
CA LYS A 161 0.86 30.01 3.30
C LYS A 161 2.31 29.69 3.62
N VAL A 162 2.89 28.70 2.93
CA VAL A 162 4.24 28.20 3.22
C VAL A 162 5.29 28.71 2.24
N SER A 163 4.91 29.40 1.17
CA SER A 163 5.83 29.85 0.11
C SER A 163 6.92 30.79 0.64
N GLY A 164 6.53 31.76 1.47
CA GLY A 164 7.48 32.68 2.10
C GLY A 164 8.48 31.96 3.01
N THR A 165 7.98 31.05 3.85
CA THR A 165 8.82 30.22 4.74
C THR A 165 9.76 29.32 3.96
N ALA A 166 9.29 28.67 2.90
CA ALA A 166 10.12 27.82 2.03
C ALA A 166 11.25 28.61 1.35
N ALA A 167 10.95 29.80 0.82
CA ALA A 167 11.95 30.66 0.19
C ALA A 167 13.00 31.18 1.21
N SER A 168 12.55 31.55 2.42
CA SER A 168 13.42 31.98 3.51
C SER A 168 14.33 30.85 4.02
N PHE A 169 13.75 29.67 4.27
CA PHE A 169 14.47 28.47 4.69
C PHE A 169 15.55 28.09 3.68
N LEU A 170 15.21 28.07 2.39
CA LEU A 170 16.18 27.79 1.32
C LEU A 170 17.29 28.85 1.25
N ALA A 171 16.98 30.13 1.48
CA ALA A 171 17.99 31.19 1.49
C ALA A 171 19.01 31.02 2.62
N LYS A 172 18.55 30.65 3.82
CA LYS A 172 19.39 30.42 5.01
C LYS A 172 20.11 29.07 5.01
N SER A 173 19.65 28.09 4.22
CA SER A 173 20.27 26.76 4.17
C SER A 173 21.73 26.80 3.68
N LYS A 174 22.57 26.01 4.37
CA LYS A 174 23.98 25.78 4.00
C LYS A 174 24.08 24.93 2.73
N ASP A 175 23.27 23.87 2.62
CA ASP A 175 23.18 23.03 1.41
C ASP A 175 21.83 23.26 0.72
N LYS A 176 21.80 24.29 -0.11
CA LYS A 176 20.62 24.65 -0.90
C LYS A 176 20.22 23.53 -1.86
N GLY A 177 21.20 22.79 -2.39
CA GLY A 177 20.96 21.72 -3.34
C GLY A 177 20.18 20.57 -2.72
N ALA A 178 20.60 20.11 -1.54
CA ALA A 178 19.91 19.06 -0.80
C ALA A 178 18.47 19.46 -0.46
N GLU A 179 18.25 20.70 0.02
CA GLU A 179 16.91 21.18 0.36
C GLU A 179 16.00 21.30 -0.87
N ILE A 180 16.55 21.68 -2.03
CA ILE A 180 15.79 21.73 -3.28
C ILE A 180 15.32 20.32 -3.70
N ILE A 181 16.19 19.30 -3.59
CA ILE A 181 15.81 17.92 -3.94
C ILE A 181 14.77 17.38 -2.95
N LYS A 182 14.93 17.66 -1.66
CA LYS A 182 13.95 17.30 -0.63
C LYS A 182 12.59 17.92 -0.89
N LEU A 183 12.57 19.22 -1.18
CA LEU A 183 11.35 19.96 -1.54
C LEU A 183 10.69 19.36 -2.78
N GLN A 184 11.46 19.10 -3.84
CA GLN A 184 10.94 18.47 -5.05
C GLN A 184 10.31 17.10 -4.77
N THR A 185 10.96 16.30 -3.92
CA THR A 185 10.49 14.95 -3.56
C THR A 185 9.14 15.00 -2.86
N GLN A 186 8.95 15.92 -1.91
CA GLN A 186 7.67 16.13 -1.23
C GLN A 186 6.58 16.59 -2.21
N LEU A 187 6.90 17.55 -3.09
CA LEU A 187 5.98 18.09 -4.07
C LEU A 187 5.57 17.06 -5.13
N ALA A 188 6.44 16.11 -5.47
CA ALA A 188 6.14 15.02 -6.39
C ALA A 188 5.00 14.12 -5.90
N LEU A 189 4.76 14.05 -4.58
CA LEU A 189 3.68 13.24 -3.98
C LEU A 189 2.31 13.94 -4.02
N MET A 190 2.25 15.25 -4.27
CA MET A 190 0.99 16.00 -4.30
C MET A 190 0.06 15.49 -5.40
N LYS A 191 -1.26 15.48 -5.14
CA LYS A 191 -2.26 15.13 -6.17
C LYS A 191 -2.30 16.16 -7.31
N ASP A 192 -2.19 17.45 -6.97
CA ASP A 192 -2.19 18.55 -7.93
C ASP A 192 -0.76 18.85 -8.41
N LYS A 193 -0.39 18.23 -9.55
CA LYS A 193 0.96 18.33 -10.12
C LYS A 193 1.27 19.72 -10.67
N ALA A 194 0.25 20.46 -11.13
CA ALA A 194 0.43 21.79 -11.71
C ALA A 194 0.75 22.82 -10.62
N LYS A 195 0.02 22.77 -9.49
CA LYS A 195 0.34 23.61 -8.32
C LYS A 195 1.72 23.30 -7.76
N ALA A 196 2.07 22.02 -7.65
CA ALA A 196 3.39 21.59 -7.19
C ALA A 196 4.52 22.20 -8.05
N LEU A 197 4.39 22.16 -9.38
CA LEU A 197 5.35 22.75 -10.32
C LEU A 197 5.42 24.27 -10.19
N SER A 198 4.28 24.95 -10.14
CA SER A 198 4.22 26.42 -9.97
C SER A 198 4.91 26.86 -8.69
N PHE A 199 4.59 26.21 -7.57
CA PHE A 199 5.19 26.50 -6.27
C PHE A 199 6.70 26.24 -6.27
N PHE A 200 7.16 25.12 -6.82
CA PHE A 200 8.58 24.80 -6.92
C PHE A 200 9.34 25.87 -7.72
N ARG A 201 8.80 26.29 -8.88
CA ARG A 201 9.38 27.36 -9.70
C ARG A 201 9.52 28.66 -8.92
N THR A 202 8.48 29.05 -8.18
CA THR A 202 8.47 30.28 -7.39
C THR A 202 9.52 30.25 -6.28
N VAL A 203 9.56 29.18 -5.48
CA VAL A 203 10.49 29.06 -4.35
C VAL A 203 11.95 28.96 -4.81
N THR A 204 12.20 28.33 -5.95
CA THR A 204 13.57 28.06 -6.45
C THR A 204 14.06 29.08 -7.50
N ALA A 205 13.28 30.11 -7.83
CA ALA A 205 13.56 31.05 -8.92
C ALA A 205 14.97 31.66 -8.85
N LYS A 206 15.40 32.10 -7.66
CA LYS A 206 16.74 32.68 -7.41
C LYS A 206 17.89 31.68 -7.63
N TYR A 207 17.60 30.39 -7.54
CA TYR A 207 18.55 29.29 -7.65
C TYR A 207 18.33 28.46 -8.92
N SER A 208 17.69 29.06 -9.94
CA SER A 208 17.36 28.40 -11.20
C SER A 208 18.56 27.78 -11.91
N LYS A 209 19.79 28.30 -11.72
CA LYS A 209 21.01 27.76 -12.34
C LYS A 209 21.59 26.54 -11.63
N LEU A 210 21.16 26.19 -10.42
CA LEU A 210 21.64 24.98 -9.75
C LEU A 210 21.15 23.75 -10.50
N TYR A 211 22.02 22.75 -10.66
CA TYR A 211 21.64 21.52 -11.36
C TYR A 211 20.49 20.81 -10.62
N GLN A 212 20.42 20.90 -9.28
CA GLN A 212 19.32 20.35 -8.48
C GLN A 212 17.98 21.01 -8.80
N THR A 213 17.97 22.32 -9.04
CA THR A 213 16.76 23.05 -9.46
C THR A 213 16.32 22.60 -10.86
N GLN A 214 17.27 22.51 -11.79
CA GLN A 214 17.01 22.03 -13.16
C GLN A 214 16.48 20.58 -13.13
N LEU A 215 17.09 19.71 -12.32
CA LEU A 215 16.67 18.33 -12.13
C LEU A 215 15.27 18.24 -11.54
N GLY A 216 14.98 19.06 -10.53
CA GLY A 216 13.67 19.09 -9.90
C GLY A 216 12.57 19.59 -10.82
N LEU A 217 12.86 20.63 -11.62
CA LEU A 217 11.97 21.10 -12.69
C LEU A 217 11.71 19.99 -13.71
N ALA A 218 12.76 19.30 -14.17
CA ALA A 218 12.61 18.22 -15.14
C ALA A 218 11.66 17.12 -14.64
N ARG A 219 11.81 16.68 -13.40
CA ARG A 219 10.97 15.64 -12.77
C ARG A 219 9.52 16.10 -12.60
N LEU A 220 9.30 17.34 -12.16
CA LEU A 220 7.95 17.89 -11.99
C LEU A 220 7.25 18.15 -13.33
N GLU A 221 7.98 18.56 -14.38
CA GLU A 221 7.44 18.69 -15.73
C GLU A 221 7.03 17.34 -16.31
N ALA A 222 7.87 16.31 -16.12
CA ALA A 222 7.55 14.95 -16.53
C ALA A 222 6.26 14.44 -15.86
N LEU A 223 6.07 14.72 -14.56
CA LEU A 223 4.83 14.42 -13.82
C LEU A 223 3.60 15.17 -14.35
N ASN A 224 3.80 16.35 -14.96
CA ASN A 224 2.74 17.11 -15.62
C ASN A 224 2.57 16.70 -17.10
N GLY A 225 3.30 15.69 -17.58
CA GLY A 225 3.23 15.20 -18.97
C GLY A 225 3.97 16.08 -19.99
N ASN A 226 4.70 17.10 -19.56
CA ASN A 226 5.41 18.01 -20.45
C ASN A 226 6.81 17.47 -20.82
N VAL A 227 6.83 16.57 -21.80
CA VAL A 227 8.05 15.85 -22.22
C VAL A 227 9.15 16.79 -22.70
N SER A 228 8.81 17.81 -23.51
CA SER A 228 9.81 18.73 -24.09
C SER A 228 10.50 19.58 -23.03
N ALA A 229 9.74 20.10 -22.05
CA ALA A 229 10.34 20.85 -20.94
C ALA A 229 11.17 19.94 -20.03
N ALA A 230 10.69 18.73 -19.74
CA ALA A 230 11.42 17.75 -18.95
C ALA A 230 12.79 17.42 -19.58
N GLU A 231 12.83 17.19 -20.89
CA GLU A 231 14.07 16.96 -21.64
C GLU A 231 15.00 18.18 -21.57
N LYS A 232 14.48 19.39 -21.81
CA LYS A 232 15.27 20.63 -21.74
C LYS A 232 15.94 20.81 -20.37
N TYR A 233 15.16 20.70 -19.29
CA TYR A 233 15.67 20.93 -17.94
C TYR A 233 16.64 19.82 -17.50
N SER A 234 16.35 18.55 -17.81
CA SER A 234 17.25 17.44 -17.48
C SER A 234 18.57 17.52 -18.25
N LYS A 235 18.55 17.94 -19.52
CA LYS A 235 19.75 18.22 -20.32
C LYS A 235 20.63 19.31 -19.70
N ASN A 236 20.02 20.39 -19.19
CA ASN A 236 20.74 21.46 -18.52
C ASN A 236 21.39 20.97 -17.22
N ALA A 237 20.68 20.18 -16.43
CA ALA A 237 21.22 19.58 -15.21
C ALA A 237 22.42 18.69 -15.52
N PHE A 238 22.27 17.79 -16.50
CA PHE A 238 23.33 16.88 -16.98
C PHE A 238 24.57 17.62 -17.51
N ARG A 239 24.38 18.72 -18.25
CA ARG A 239 25.50 19.56 -18.73
C ARG A 239 26.26 20.27 -17.61
N THR A 240 25.59 20.52 -16.48
CA THR A 240 26.20 21.20 -15.33
C THR A 240 27.01 20.22 -14.49
N VAL A 241 26.43 19.05 -14.20
CA VAL A 241 27.08 17.97 -13.46
C VAL A 241 26.68 16.65 -14.10
N GLU A 242 27.66 15.84 -14.51
CA GLU A 242 27.44 14.46 -14.97
C GLU A 242 27.57 13.51 -13.77
N ASN A 243 26.43 13.22 -13.13
CA ASN A 243 26.32 12.24 -12.05
C ASN A 243 25.16 11.26 -12.28
N GLU A 244 25.05 10.25 -11.43
CA GLU A 244 24.05 9.20 -11.56
C GLU A 244 22.62 9.74 -11.66
N GLU A 245 22.23 10.75 -10.87
CA GLU A 245 20.88 11.29 -10.89
C GLU A 245 20.55 12.07 -12.16
N THR A 246 21.49 12.91 -12.61
CA THR A 246 21.32 13.71 -13.83
C THR A 246 21.28 12.83 -15.07
N VAL A 247 22.12 11.80 -15.12
CA VAL A 247 22.17 10.82 -16.21
C VAL A 247 20.89 10.01 -16.27
N LEU A 248 20.41 9.48 -15.14
CA LEU A 248 19.14 8.77 -15.09
C LEU A 248 18.00 9.66 -15.56
N THR A 249 17.90 10.89 -15.03
CA THR A 249 16.77 11.77 -15.34
C THR A 249 16.78 12.22 -16.79
N TYR A 250 17.96 12.55 -17.36
CA TYR A 250 18.06 12.92 -18.77
C TYR A 250 17.85 11.73 -19.70
N GLY A 251 18.45 10.58 -19.39
CA GLY A 251 18.21 9.33 -20.13
C GLY A 251 16.73 8.95 -20.14
N SER A 252 16.05 9.02 -19.01
CA SER A 252 14.60 8.78 -18.90
C SER A 252 13.77 9.78 -19.70
N ALA A 253 14.13 11.07 -19.70
CA ALA A 253 13.42 12.10 -20.47
C ALA A 253 13.53 11.86 -21.98
N LEU A 254 14.67 11.36 -22.45
CA LEU A 254 14.94 11.04 -23.85
C LEU A 254 14.24 9.76 -24.36
N LEU A 255 13.75 8.89 -23.47
CA LEU A 255 13.16 7.59 -23.87
C LEU A 255 12.09 7.71 -24.96
N ARG A 256 11.26 8.76 -24.87
CA ARG A 256 10.14 8.98 -25.80
C ARG A 256 10.52 9.79 -27.03
N THR A 257 11.55 10.63 -26.95
CA THR A 257 11.91 11.60 -27.99
C THR A 257 13.11 11.14 -28.81
N ASN A 258 14.14 10.59 -28.16
CA ASN A 258 15.36 10.11 -28.79
C ASN A 258 15.98 8.93 -28.01
N PRO A 259 15.40 7.72 -28.12
CA PRO A 259 15.87 6.54 -27.37
C PRO A 259 17.32 6.15 -27.71
N LYS A 260 17.80 6.46 -28.92
CA LYS A 260 19.20 6.20 -29.31
C LYS A 260 20.19 7.06 -28.51
N GLU A 261 19.86 8.34 -28.30
CA GLU A 261 20.70 9.22 -27.47
C GLU A 261 20.65 8.79 -25.99
N ALA A 262 19.48 8.39 -25.50
CA ALA A 262 19.33 7.81 -24.16
C ALA A 262 20.25 6.59 -23.96
N GLU A 263 20.25 5.68 -24.94
CA GLU A 263 21.09 4.48 -24.96
C GLU A 263 22.58 4.84 -24.86
N GLN A 264 23.04 5.77 -25.71
CA GLN A 264 24.43 6.21 -25.74
C GLN A 264 24.89 6.85 -24.42
N ILE A 265 24.02 7.66 -23.79
CA ILE A 265 24.34 8.34 -22.54
C ILE A 265 24.47 7.32 -21.40
N LEU A 266 23.48 6.42 -21.25
CA LEU A 266 23.48 5.40 -20.21
C LEU A 266 24.66 4.44 -20.38
N ALA A 267 24.90 3.95 -21.60
CA ALA A 267 26.02 3.06 -21.91
C ALA A 267 27.38 3.71 -21.61
N ARG A 268 27.57 4.98 -22.00
CA ARG A 268 28.81 5.73 -21.74
C ARG A 268 29.06 5.92 -20.26
N TYR A 269 28.03 6.29 -19.50
CA TYR A 269 28.17 6.50 -18.07
C TYR A 269 28.45 5.20 -17.33
N LEU A 270 27.77 4.11 -17.71
CA LEU A 270 27.96 2.80 -17.12
C LEU A 270 29.37 2.26 -17.40
N LYS A 271 29.90 2.43 -18.61
CA LYS A 271 31.28 2.05 -18.95
C LYS A 271 32.32 2.75 -18.08
N LYS A 272 32.09 4.03 -17.73
CA LYS A 272 32.96 4.78 -16.80
C LYS A 272 32.74 4.39 -15.34
N ASN A 273 31.53 3.97 -14.99
CA ASN A 273 31.12 3.66 -13.63
C ASN A 273 30.47 2.25 -13.57
N PRO A 274 31.25 1.15 -13.71
CA PRO A 274 30.67 -0.19 -13.84
C PRO A 274 29.84 -0.63 -12.63
N LYS A 275 30.04 0.00 -11.46
CA LYS A 275 29.29 -0.28 -10.22
C LYS A 275 27.98 0.52 -10.08
N ALA A 276 27.61 1.34 -11.08
CA ALA A 276 26.40 2.15 -11.06
C ALA A 276 25.15 1.29 -11.33
N VAL A 277 24.69 0.55 -10.32
CA VAL A 277 23.59 -0.43 -10.43
C VAL A 277 22.31 0.21 -10.98
N ARG A 278 21.93 1.41 -10.53
CA ARG A 278 20.69 2.05 -11.00
C ARG A 278 20.76 2.42 -12.48
N ILE A 279 21.94 2.78 -12.96
CA ILE A 279 22.20 3.08 -14.38
C ILE A 279 22.12 1.80 -15.19
N ARG A 280 22.74 0.72 -14.71
CA ARG A 280 22.65 -0.60 -15.34
C ARG A 280 21.19 -1.04 -15.47
N ASP A 281 20.41 -0.96 -14.41
CA ASP A 281 19.00 -1.37 -14.42
C ASP A 281 18.18 -0.51 -15.39
N ALA A 282 18.36 0.82 -15.37
CA ALA A 282 17.70 1.72 -16.31
C ALA A 282 18.11 1.45 -17.77
N TYR A 283 19.39 1.13 -17.98
CA TYR A 283 19.92 0.78 -19.30
C TYR A 283 19.34 -0.54 -19.81
N SER A 284 19.33 -1.60 -18.99
CA SER A 284 18.71 -2.88 -19.34
C SER A 284 17.23 -2.71 -19.68
N GLN A 285 16.47 -1.94 -18.88
CA GLN A 285 15.06 -1.64 -19.16
C GLN A 285 14.89 -0.91 -20.50
N LEU A 286 15.74 0.07 -20.79
CA LEU A 286 15.73 0.76 -22.07
C LEU A 286 15.98 -0.21 -23.24
N LEU A 287 16.98 -1.08 -23.12
CA LEU A 287 17.31 -2.07 -24.15
C LEU A 287 16.16 -3.05 -24.42
N PHE A 288 15.41 -3.46 -23.38
CA PHE A 288 14.19 -4.24 -23.57
C PHE A 288 13.11 -3.45 -24.32
N GLN A 289 12.91 -2.16 -23.98
CA GLN A 289 11.92 -1.31 -24.64
C GLN A 289 12.26 -1.05 -26.11
N THR A 290 13.54 -0.83 -26.43
CA THR A 290 14.01 -0.63 -27.80
C THR A 290 14.27 -1.92 -28.56
N LYS A 291 14.10 -3.08 -27.90
CA LYS A 291 14.39 -4.43 -28.44
C LYS A 291 15.83 -4.58 -28.91
N ASN A 292 16.77 -3.84 -28.32
CA ASN A 292 18.19 -3.94 -28.63
C ASN A 292 18.83 -5.09 -27.82
N PHE A 293 18.49 -6.31 -28.23
CA PHE A 293 18.95 -7.53 -27.56
C PHE A 293 20.45 -7.78 -27.74
N ASP A 294 21.07 -7.23 -28.78
CA ASP A 294 22.52 -7.36 -29.00
C ASP A 294 23.30 -6.64 -27.90
N ALA A 295 22.94 -5.38 -27.61
CA ALA A 295 23.52 -4.65 -26.50
C ALA A 295 23.19 -5.30 -25.14
N LEU A 296 22.00 -5.89 -25.01
CA LEU A 296 21.61 -6.59 -23.79
C LEU A 296 22.47 -7.84 -23.56
N ASN A 297 22.77 -8.61 -24.60
CA ASN A 297 23.66 -9.77 -24.54
C ASN A 297 25.10 -9.37 -24.17
N VAL A 298 25.57 -8.20 -24.63
CA VAL A 298 26.88 -7.66 -24.23
C VAL A 298 26.86 -7.33 -22.73
N LEU A 299 25.82 -6.66 -22.27
CA LEU A 299 25.65 -6.27 -20.87
C LEU A 299 25.52 -7.50 -19.94
N GLU A 300 24.79 -8.53 -20.37
CA GLU A 300 24.70 -9.82 -19.69
C GLU A 300 26.08 -10.46 -19.49
N LYS A 301 26.92 -10.47 -20.54
CA LYS A 301 28.29 -11.03 -20.46
C LYS A 301 29.20 -10.24 -19.54
N GLU A 302 29.09 -8.91 -19.55
CA GLU A 302 29.90 -8.02 -18.71
C GLU A 302 29.58 -8.20 -17.22
N TYR A 303 28.31 -8.44 -16.89
CA TYR A 303 27.81 -8.60 -15.53
C TYR A 303 27.40 -10.04 -15.20
N ARG A 304 28.04 -11.02 -15.85
CA ARG A 304 27.74 -12.46 -15.68
C ARG A 304 27.98 -12.98 -14.26
N ASP A 305 28.77 -12.26 -13.47
CA ASP A 305 29.13 -12.62 -12.09
C ASP A 305 28.25 -11.88 -11.06
N ASP A 306 27.26 -11.09 -11.50
CA ASP A 306 26.28 -10.42 -10.64
C ASP A 306 24.95 -11.18 -10.67
N ASP A 307 24.78 -12.12 -9.72
CA ASP A 307 23.60 -12.99 -9.67
C ASP A 307 22.29 -12.20 -9.49
N ARG A 308 22.32 -11.11 -8.73
CA ARG A 308 21.14 -10.25 -8.52
C ARG A 308 20.71 -9.59 -9.82
N TYR A 309 21.67 -9.11 -10.62
CA TYR A 309 21.40 -8.56 -11.95
C TYR A 309 20.83 -9.61 -12.89
N LEU A 310 21.44 -10.80 -12.93
CA LEU A 310 20.99 -11.89 -13.78
C LEU A 310 19.58 -12.37 -13.43
N ILE A 311 19.23 -12.42 -12.15
CA ILE A 311 17.87 -12.71 -11.70
C ILE A 311 16.88 -11.64 -12.19
N ALA A 312 17.22 -10.35 -12.05
CA ALA A 312 16.38 -9.25 -12.56
C ALA A 312 16.22 -9.30 -14.09
N LEU A 313 17.29 -9.69 -14.80
CA LEU A 313 17.30 -9.88 -16.24
C LEU A 313 16.40 -11.06 -16.65
N ALA A 314 16.48 -12.18 -15.94
CA ALA A 314 15.62 -13.34 -16.18
C ALA A 314 14.13 -13.02 -15.97
N ILE A 315 13.77 -12.26 -14.92
CA ILE A 315 12.40 -11.78 -14.70
C ILE A 315 11.92 -10.96 -15.90
N SER A 316 12.78 -10.07 -16.42
CA SER A 316 12.45 -9.25 -17.60
C SER A 316 12.24 -10.11 -18.86
N TYR A 317 13.03 -11.16 -19.06
CA TYR A 317 12.83 -12.12 -20.15
C TYR A 317 11.53 -12.91 -20.01
N VAL A 318 11.14 -13.32 -18.79
CA VAL A 318 9.83 -13.98 -18.54
C VAL A 318 8.67 -13.05 -18.93
N GLN A 319 8.77 -11.75 -18.62
CA GLN A 319 7.72 -10.77 -18.94
C GLN A 319 7.48 -10.61 -20.45
N ILE A 320 8.54 -10.72 -21.26
CA ILE A 320 8.44 -10.68 -22.73
C ILE A 320 8.28 -12.07 -23.37
N SER A 321 7.96 -13.09 -22.58
CA SER A 321 7.74 -14.48 -23.02
C SER A 321 8.98 -15.19 -23.59
N GLU A 322 10.19 -14.68 -23.33
CA GLU A 322 11.47 -15.31 -23.68
C GLU A 322 11.91 -16.29 -22.58
N VAL A 323 11.03 -17.24 -22.24
CA VAL A 323 11.17 -18.15 -21.09
C VAL A 323 12.44 -19.01 -21.18
N LYS A 324 12.82 -19.44 -22.39
CA LYS A 324 14.04 -20.23 -22.60
C LYS A 324 15.29 -19.49 -22.15
N LYS A 325 15.42 -18.20 -22.51
CA LYS A 325 16.55 -17.36 -22.09
C LYS A 325 16.56 -17.15 -20.58
N ALA A 326 15.40 -16.85 -20.00
CA ALA A 326 15.26 -16.69 -18.56
C ALA A 326 15.73 -17.94 -17.81
N LYS A 327 15.31 -19.13 -18.26
CA LYS A 327 15.71 -20.41 -17.68
C LYS A 327 17.22 -20.62 -17.76
N THR A 328 17.84 -20.41 -18.91
CA THR A 328 19.30 -20.52 -19.07
C THR A 328 20.06 -19.60 -18.11
N ILE A 329 19.59 -18.36 -17.95
CA ILE A 329 20.21 -17.41 -17.02
C ILE A 329 20.08 -17.89 -15.57
N LEU A 330 18.88 -18.31 -15.15
CA LEU A 330 18.63 -18.80 -13.79
C LEU A 330 19.40 -20.09 -13.49
N GLU A 331 19.48 -21.02 -14.44
CA GLU A 331 20.30 -22.24 -14.31
C GLU A 331 21.78 -21.91 -14.16
N SER A 332 22.28 -20.87 -14.85
CA SER A 332 23.65 -20.39 -14.67
C SER A 332 23.91 -19.84 -13.26
N VAL A 333 22.93 -19.13 -12.68
CA VAL A 333 22.98 -18.63 -11.29
C VAL A 333 22.99 -19.80 -10.31
N VAL A 334 22.12 -20.79 -10.53
CA VAL A 334 22.07 -22.01 -9.71
C VAL A 334 23.41 -22.74 -9.74
N GLU A 335 24.01 -22.94 -10.92
CA GLU A 335 25.27 -23.66 -11.06
C GLU A 335 26.43 -22.95 -10.35
N ARG A 336 26.48 -21.61 -10.37
CA ARG A 336 27.48 -20.84 -9.63
C ARG A 336 27.29 -20.91 -8.12
N LEU A 337 26.05 -20.81 -7.66
CA LEU A 337 25.72 -20.69 -6.24
C LEU A 337 25.46 -22.03 -5.54
N LYS A 338 25.42 -23.16 -6.25
CA LYS A 338 25.07 -24.48 -5.66
C LYS A 338 25.91 -24.89 -4.44
N ASN A 339 27.15 -24.41 -4.35
CA ASN A 339 28.06 -24.69 -3.24
C ASN A 339 27.83 -23.76 -2.02
N ASN A 340 26.97 -22.74 -2.17
CA ASN A 340 26.56 -21.78 -1.14
C ASN A 340 25.05 -21.91 -0.91
N PRO A 341 24.58 -23.00 -0.27
CA PRO A 341 23.15 -23.31 -0.19
C PRO A 341 22.32 -22.28 0.58
N ASP A 342 22.94 -21.47 1.44
CA ASP A 342 22.28 -20.43 2.23
C ASP A 342 22.23 -19.07 1.50
N ASP A 343 22.74 -18.98 0.26
CA ASP A 343 22.67 -17.77 -0.54
C ASP A 343 21.21 -17.46 -0.92
N GLU A 344 20.78 -16.22 -0.64
CA GLU A 344 19.43 -15.78 -0.92
C GLU A 344 19.13 -15.74 -2.43
N ASN A 345 20.11 -15.42 -3.27
CA ASN A 345 19.95 -15.41 -4.73
C ASN A 345 19.76 -16.82 -5.29
N LEU A 346 20.40 -17.84 -4.70
CA LEU A 346 20.15 -19.24 -5.07
C LEU A 346 18.68 -19.61 -4.80
N SER A 347 18.18 -19.24 -3.62
CA SER A 347 16.77 -19.44 -3.24
C SER A 347 15.81 -18.69 -4.16
N ARG A 348 16.14 -17.44 -4.55
CA ARG A 348 15.38 -16.66 -5.55
C ARG A 348 15.37 -17.34 -6.93
N ALA A 349 16.50 -17.87 -7.37
CA ALA A 349 16.61 -18.55 -8.65
C ALA A 349 15.76 -19.83 -8.68
N TYR A 350 15.79 -20.63 -7.61
CA TYR A 350 14.93 -21.81 -7.50
C TYR A 350 13.44 -21.47 -7.48
N LEU A 351 13.04 -20.42 -6.75
CA LEU A 351 11.64 -19.98 -6.72
C LEU A 351 11.12 -19.62 -8.12
N LEU A 352 11.91 -18.85 -8.88
CA LEU A 352 11.58 -18.47 -10.27
C LEU A 352 11.58 -19.66 -11.23
N LEU A 353 12.53 -20.59 -11.09
CA LEU A 353 12.56 -21.82 -11.89
C LEU A 353 11.35 -22.72 -11.58
N SER A 354 10.93 -22.76 -10.32
CA SER A 354 9.70 -23.44 -9.91
C SER A 354 8.46 -22.85 -10.60
N ASP A 355 8.37 -21.51 -10.66
CA ASP A 355 7.25 -20.82 -11.33
C ASP A 355 7.23 -21.12 -12.83
N ILE A 356 8.39 -21.02 -13.47
CA ILE A 356 8.54 -21.34 -14.90
C ILE A 356 8.12 -22.78 -15.16
N ALA A 357 8.61 -23.74 -14.38
CA ALA A 357 8.26 -25.15 -14.54
C ALA A 357 6.76 -25.41 -14.28
N ALA A 358 6.16 -24.74 -13.30
CA ALA A 358 4.73 -24.86 -13.01
C ALA A 358 3.86 -24.32 -14.16
N ASP A 359 4.27 -23.22 -14.80
CA ASP A 359 3.60 -22.65 -15.96
C ASP A 359 3.79 -23.50 -17.23
N GLU A 360 4.94 -24.13 -17.39
CA GLU A 360 5.22 -25.14 -18.43
C GLU A 360 4.54 -26.50 -18.16
N LYS A 361 3.80 -26.63 -17.04
CA LYS A 361 3.14 -27.86 -16.57
C LYS A 361 4.13 -29.01 -16.25
N GLU A 362 5.39 -28.70 -16.00
CA GLU A 362 6.42 -29.64 -15.52
C GLU A 362 6.37 -29.76 -13.98
N LEU A 363 5.23 -30.15 -13.43
CA LEU A 363 4.95 -30.08 -11.99
C LEU A 363 5.95 -30.81 -11.08
N PRO A 364 6.48 -32.01 -11.43
CA PRO A 364 7.52 -32.65 -10.62
C PRO A 364 8.80 -31.81 -10.52
N LYS A 365 9.21 -31.12 -11.60
CA LYS A 365 10.38 -30.23 -11.56
C LYS A 365 10.07 -28.97 -10.77
N ALA A 366 8.86 -28.43 -10.90
CA ALA A 366 8.43 -27.27 -10.12
C ALA A 366 8.53 -27.54 -8.61
N LEU A 367 8.04 -28.70 -8.16
CA LEU A 367 8.13 -29.13 -6.77
C LEU A 367 9.58 -29.39 -6.32
N ASP A 368 10.42 -30.00 -7.17
CA ASP A 368 11.85 -30.18 -6.89
C ASP A 368 12.55 -28.84 -6.66
N TYR A 369 12.33 -27.85 -7.54
CA TYR A 369 12.89 -26.51 -7.35
C TYR A 369 12.38 -25.83 -6.08
N ALA A 370 11.07 -25.87 -5.82
CA ALA A 370 10.49 -25.26 -4.62
C ALA A 370 11.09 -25.87 -3.33
N SER A 371 11.33 -27.19 -3.31
CA SER A 371 11.92 -27.89 -2.16
C SER A 371 13.36 -27.46 -1.84
N LYS A 372 14.07 -26.86 -2.80
CA LYS A 372 15.46 -26.40 -2.65
C LYS A 372 15.56 -24.97 -2.12
N VAL A 373 14.44 -24.25 -2.00
CA VAL A 373 14.41 -22.88 -1.47
C VAL A 373 14.68 -22.88 0.03
N LYS A 374 15.55 -21.97 0.49
CA LYS A 374 15.97 -21.84 1.89
C LYS A 374 15.81 -20.42 2.44
N GLY A 375 16.05 -20.27 3.73
CA GLY A 375 16.07 -18.98 4.42
C GLY A 375 14.70 -18.28 4.43
N LYS A 376 14.72 -16.97 4.14
CA LYS A 376 13.54 -16.10 4.24
C LYS A 376 12.45 -16.41 3.21
N LEU A 377 12.78 -17.13 2.14
CA LEU A 377 11.86 -17.41 1.02
C LEU A 377 11.12 -18.75 1.16
N THR A 378 11.34 -19.48 2.25
CA THR A 378 10.67 -20.77 2.51
C THR A 378 9.15 -20.65 2.57
N ALA A 379 8.63 -19.57 3.17
CA ALA A 379 7.18 -19.30 3.19
C ALA A 379 6.60 -19.13 1.78
N ALA A 380 7.31 -18.35 0.94
CA ALA A 380 6.90 -18.13 -0.44
C ALA A 380 6.93 -19.43 -1.26
N ALA A 381 7.97 -20.25 -1.09
CA ALA A 381 8.07 -21.56 -1.74
C ALA A 381 6.99 -22.54 -1.27
N ALA A 382 6.65 -22.53 0.02
CA ALA A 382 5.58 -23.34 0.58
C ALA A 382 4.21 -22.93 0.01
N LEU A 383 3.93 -21.63 -0.07
CA LEU A 383 2.71 -21.10 -0.67
C LEU A 383 2.61 -21.47 -2.17
N GLN A 384 3.73 -21.37 -2.89
CA GLN A 384 3.81 -21.79 -4.30
C GLN A 384 3.61 -23.30 -4.45
N THR A 385 4.19 -24.10 -3.56
CA THR A 385 4.00 -25.56 -3.52
C THR A 385 2.54 -25.92 -3.28
N ALA A 386 1.85 -25.23 -2.37
CA ALA A 386 0.42 -25.40 -2.16
C ALA A 386 -0.40 -25.07 -3.42
N ASN A 387 -0.04 -24.00 -4.13
CA ASN A 387 -0.66 -23.65 -5.41
C ASN A 387 -0.46 -24.73 -6.48
N ILE A 388 0.75 -25.31 -6.57
CA ILE A 388 1.05 -26.41 -7.49
C ILE A 388 0.18 -27.63 -7.18
N TYR A 389 0.11 -28.07 -5.92
CA TYR A 389 -0.73 -29.20 -5.52
C TYR A 389 -2.23 -28.93 -5.73
N SER A 390 -2.69 -27.71 -5.49
CA SER A 390 -4.08 -27.31 -5.72
C SER A 390 -4.49 -27.40 -7.19
N ARG A 391 -3.59 -27.15 -8.15
CA ARG A 391 -3.86 -27.31 -9.59
C ARG A 391 -4.14 -28.76 -9.98
N GLU A 392 -3.64 -29.73 -9.20
CA GLU A 392 -3.89 -31.16 -9.39
C GLU A 392 -4.99 -31.71 -8.46
N SER A 393 -5.72 -30.83 -7.76
CA SER A 393 -6.70 -31.21 -6.74
C SER A 393 -6.13 -32.08 -5.62
N LYS A 394 -4.81 -32.00 -5.36
CA LYS A 394 -4.11 -32.70 -4.27
C LYS A 394 -4.21 -31.88 -2.98
N TRP A 395 -5.42 -31.79 -2.45
CA TRP A 395 -5.77 -30.89 -1.34
C TRP A 395 -4.97 -31.17 -0.06
N ASP A 396 -4.75 -32.45 0.28
CA ASP A 396 -4.01 -32.82 1.50
C ASP A 396 -2.54 -32.38 1.43
N ASP A 397 -1.90 -32.51 0.27
CA ASP A 397 -0.51 -32.07 0.09
C ASP A 397 -0.40 -30.55 0.02
N ALA A 398 -1.41 -29.88 -0.56
CA ALA A 398 -1.51 -28.42 -0.50
C ALA A 398 -1.63 -27.90 0.94
N LEU A 399 -2.49 -28.52 1.76
CA LEU A 399 -2.64 -28.18 3.18
C LEU A 399 -1.36 -28.42 3.97
N LYS A 400 -0.67 -29.55 3.75
CA LYS A 400 0.63 -29.82 4.38
C LYS A 400 1.66 -28.76 4.04
N ALA A 401 1.71 -28.30 2.78
CA ALA A 401 2.61 -27.24 2.38
C ALA A 401 2.29 -25.92 3.10
N LEU A 402 1.00 -25.54 3.18
CA LEU A 402 0.57 -24.34 3.91
C LEU A 402 0.89 -24.41 5.41
N ASP A 403 0.79 -25.60 6.03
CA ASP A 403 1.10 -25.80 7.45
C ASP A 403 2.59 -25.63 7.78
N THR A 404 3.48 -25.59 6.78
CA THR A 404 4.89 -25.26 6.99
C THR A 404 5.14 -23.76 7.16
N ILE A 405 4.16 -22.92 6.80
CA ILE A 405 4.24 -21.45 6.92
C ILE A 405 3.93 -21.08 8.37
N LYS A 406 4.91 -20.48 9.04
CA LYS A 406 4.83 -20.12 10.46
C LYS A 406 4.43 -18.66 10.65
N GLU A 407 3.83 -18.37 11.80
CA GLU A 407 3.31 -17.04 12.14
C GLU A 407 4.40 -15.95 12.25
N ASP A 408 5.66 -16.32 12.46
CA ASP A 408 6.80 -15.40 12.55
C ASP A 408 7.39 -15.01 11.19
N GLN A 409 6.86 -15.58 10.10
CA GLN A 409 7.28 -15.26 8.73
C GLN A 409 6.58 -14.00 8.20
N GLU A 410 6.83 -13.65 6.93
CA GLU A 410 6.31 -12.42 6.33
C GLU A 410 4.77 -12.33 6.45
N PRO A 411 4.22 -11.31 7.15
CA PRO A 411 2.80 -11.28 7.50
C PRO A 411 1.85 -11.39 6.31
N ALA A 412 2.23 -10.82 5.16
CA ALA A 412 1.44 -10.91 3.94
C ALA A 412 1.32 -12.35 3.42
N ILE A 413 2.40 -13.14 3.51
CA ILE A 413 2.42 -14.55 3.08
C ILE A 413 1.61 -15.40 4.06
N VAL A 414 1.71 -15.12 5.36
CA VAL A 414 0.95 -15.82 6.41
C VAL A 414 -0.56 -15.57 6.23
N GLU A 415 -0.96 -14.32 5.98
CA GLU A 415 -2.36 -13.96 5.70
C GLU A 415 -2.86 -14.67 4.43
N GLU A 416 -2.09 -14.65 3.34
CA GLU A 416 -2.44 -15.32 2.10
C GLU A 416 -2.57 -16.84 2.28
N ALA A 417 -1.66 -17.46 3.02
CA ALA A 417 -1.70 -18.88 3.35
C ALA A 417 -2.95 -19.26 4.16
N ALA A 418 -3.35 -18.43 5.13
CA ALA A 418 -4.55 -18.64 5.93
C ALA A 418 -5.83 -18.56 5.06
N LEU A 419 -5.92 -17.55 4.17
CA LEU A 419 -7.01 -17.42 3.21
C LEU A 419 -7.07 -18.62 2.24
N PHE A 420 -5.92 -19.08 1.77
CA PHE A 420 -5.86 -20.22 0.87
C PHE A 420 -6.26 -21.52 1.59
N LYS A 421 -5.77 -21.74 2.81
CA LYS A 421 -6.17 -22.87 3.65
C LYS A 421 -7.68 -22.90 3.87
N ALA A 422 -8.28 -21.76 4.22
CA ALA A 422 -9.73 -21.64 4.39
C ALA A 422 -10.50 -21.99 3.12
N ARG A 423 -10.02 -21.56 1.94
CA ARG A 423 -10.62 -21.92 0.65
C ARG A 423 -10.55 -23.42 0.36
N ILE A 424 -9.42 -24.07 0.62
CA ILE A 424 -9.30 -25.53 0.46
C ILE A 424 -10.24 -26.26 1.42
N LEU A 425 -10.31 -25.82 2.67
CA LEU A 425 -11.20 -26.41 3.68
C LEU A 425 -12.67 -26.21 3.34
N LEU A 426 -13.03 -25.08 2.74
CA LEU A 426 -14.40 -24.81 2.28
C LEU A 426 -14.82 -25.84 1.23
N GLU A 427 -13.96 -26.09 0.25
CA GLU A 427 -14.21 -27.04 -0.85
C GLU A 427 -14.24 -28.49 -0.36
N THR A 428 -13.37 -28.85 0.59
CA THR A 428 -13.13 -30.26 0.97
C THR A 428 -13.87 -30.72 2.23
N LYS A 429 -14.19 -29.80 3.15
CA LYS A 429 -14.75 -30.09 4.48
C LYS A 429 -15.99 -29.26 4.84
N GLY A 430 -16.31 -28.22 4.06
CA GLY A 430 -17.50 -27.39 4.22
C GLY A 430 -17.29 -26.09 5.02
N GLU A 431 -18.34 -25.28 5.11
CA GLU A 431 -18.26 -23.89 5.59
C GLU A 431 -17.81 -23.78 7.04
N LYS A 432 -18.28 -24.69 7.90
CA LYS A 432 -17.97 -24.65 9.34
C LYS A 432 -16.47 -24.83 9.60
N THR A 433 -15.83 -25.81 8.95
CA THR A 433 -14.39 -26.06 9.14
C THR A 433 -13.54 -24.93 8.58
N ALA A 434 -13.93 -24.35 7.44
CA ALA A 434 -13.25 -23.18 6.89
C ALA A 434 -13.36 -21.95 7.81
N PHE A 435 -14.56 -21.72 8.38
CA PHE A 435 -14.81 -20.64 9.32
C PHE A 435 -13.97 -20.79 10.60
N ASP A 436 -13.91 -21.99 11.16
CA ASP A 436 -13.11 -22.27 12.37
C ASP A 436 -11.61 -22.06 12.10
N ALA A 437 -11.12 -22.43 10.91
CA ALA A 437 -9.74 -22.18 10.51
C ALA A 437 -9.42 -20.68 10.39
N LEU A 438 -10.31 -19.88 9.79
CA LEU A 438 -10.12 -18.42 9.73
C LEU A 438 -10.09 -17.78 11.12
N ASN A 439 -10.97 -18.22 12.02
CA ASN A 439 -10.98 -17.70 13.39
C ASN A 439 -9.72 -18.06 14.18
N ALA A 440 -9.17 -19.26 13.96
CA ALA A 440 -7.89 -19.63 14.54
C ALA A 440 -6.77 -18.67 14.05
N SER A 441 -6.74 -18.36 12.74
CA SER A 441 -5.78 -17.40 12.18
C SER A 441 -5.98 -15.97 12.66
N LEU A 442 -7.22 -15.56 12.97
CA LEU A 442 -7.51 -14.23 13.53
C LEU A 442 -6.98 -14.02 14.95
N ILE A 443 -6.60 -15.08 15.67
CA ILE A 443 -5.96 -14.96 17.00
C ILE A 443 -4.60 -14.28 16.87
N SER A 444 -3.78 -14.68 15.90
CA SER A 444 -2.46 -14.11 15.64
C SER A 444 -2.50 -12.92 14.66
N MET A 445 -3.56 -12.79 13.86
CA MET A 445 -3.75 -11.69 12.90
C MET A 445 -5.05 -10.89 13.12
N PRO A 446 -5.25 -10.28 14.31
CA PRO A 446 -6.52 -9.62 14.67
C PRO A 446 -6.81 -8.33 13.87
N TYR A 447 -5.83 -7.82 13.11
CA TYR A 447 -5.96 -6.62 12.27
C TYR A 447 -6.00 -6.95 10.77
N SER A 448 -6.23 -8.20 10.39
CA SER A 448 -6.43 -8.59 8.99
C SER A 448 -7.88 -8.30 8.57
N LYS A 449 -8.06 -7.25 7.75
CA LYS A 449 -9.37 -6.95 7.16
C LYS A 449 -9.87 -8.09 6.25
N ALA A 450 -8.96 -8.79 5.56
CA ALA A 450 -9.32 -9.84 4.62
C ALA A 450 -9.82 -11.09 5.35
N LEU A 451 -9.13 -11.52 6.41
CA LEU A 451 -9.58 -12.66 7.24
C LEU A 451 -10.91 -12.36 7.93
N HIS A 452 -11.09 -11.14 8.47
CA HIS A 452 -12.39 -10.73 9.01
C HIS A 452 -13.49 -10.77 7.94
N TYR A 453 -13.23 -10.23 6.74
CA TYR A 453 -14.21 -10.24 5.66
C TYR A 453 -14.60 -11.68 5.26
N GLU A 454 -13.64 -12.57 5.01
CA GLU A 454 -13.93 -13.96 4.65
C GLU A 454 -14.65 -14.72 5.78
N ALA A 455 -14.25 -14.50 7.04
CA ALA A 455 -14.93 -15.10 8.19
C ALA A 455 -16.40 -14.66 8.25
N ALA A 456 -16.69 -13.39 7.94
CA ALA A 456 -18.06 -12.91 7.88
C ALA A 456 -18.87 -13.57 6.75
N MET A 457 -18.28 -13.74 5.57
CA MET A 457 -18.95 -14.38 4.43
C MET A 457 -19.29 -15.84 4.73
N LEU A 458 -18.43 -16.56 5.45
CA LEU A 458 -18.73 -17.91 5.91
C LEU A 458 -19.77 -17.93 7.04
N ALA A 459 -19.71 -16.98 7.99
CA ALA A 459 -20.72 -16.87 9.04
C ALA A 459 -22.12 -16.58 8.46
N GLU A 460 -22.22 -15.75 7.43
CA GLU A 460 -23.48 -15.48 6.72
C GLU A 460 -24.05 -16.74 6.06
N ARG A 461 -23.20 -17.57 5.43
CA ARG A 461 -23.62 -18.87 4.86
C ARG A 461 -24.08 -19.87 5.91
N LEU A 462 -23.52 -19.77 7.12
CA LEU A 462 -23.90 -20.56 8.29
C LEU A 462 -25.14 -20.00 9.02
N ASP A 463 -25.78 -18.96 8.48
CA ASP A 463 -26.91 -18.24 9.09
C ASP A 463 -26.59 -17.63 10.47
N ASP A 464 -25.31 -17.41 10.79
CA ASP A 464 -24.86 -16.73 12.00
C ASP A 464 -24.64 -15.23 11.75
N ILE A 465 -25.77 -14.52 11.70
CA ILE A 465 -25.82 -13.11 11.30
C ILE A 465 -25.10 -12.21 12.31
N LYS A 466 -25.13 -12.58 13.60
CA LYS A 466 -24.46 -11.81 14.65
C LYS A 466 -22.95 -11.84 14.47
N THR A 467 -22.42 -13.02 14.17
CA THR A 467 -20.98 -13.19 13.94
C THR A 467 -20.56 -12.54 12.62
N ALA A 468 -21.35 -12.67 11.55
CA ALA A 468 -21.11 -11.95 10.30
C ALA A 468 -21.03 -10.43 10.51
N GLU A 469 -21.99 -9.84 11.22
CA GLU A 469 -22.00 -8.40 11.55
C GLU A 469 -20.77 -8.00 12.38
N PHE A 470 -20.35 -8.81 13.36
CA PHE A 470 -19.16 -8.56 14.15
C PHE A 470 -17.91 -8.47 13.27
N HIS A 471 -17.67 -9.47 12.43
CA HIS A 471 -16.47 -9.51 11.58
C HIS A 471 -16.49 -8.41 10.51
N LEU A 472 -17.65 -8.09 9.91
CA LEU A 472 -17.76 -7.00 8.94
C LEU A 472 -17.47 -5.64 9.57
N LYS A 473 -17.97 -5.38 10.78
CA LYS A 473 -17.63 -4.17 11.52
C LYS A 473 -16.14 -4.08 11.84
N LYS A 474 -15.49 -5.20 12.17
CA LYS A 474 -14.04 -5.24 12.38
C LYS A 474 -13.27 -4.93 11.09
N ALA A 475 -13.66 -5.52 9.96
CA ALA A 475 -13.05 -5.21 8.67
C ALA A 475 -13.18 -3.71 8.31
N ILE A 476 -14.32 -3.09 8.61
CA ILE A 476 -14.58 -1.65 8.41
C ILE A 476 -13.75 -0.78 9.38
N GLU A 477 -13.59 -1.22 10.63
CA GLU A 477 -12.79 -0.51 11.65
C GLU A 477 -11.31 -0.49 11.24
N ILE A 478 -10.80 -1.63 10.74
CA ILE A 478 -9.43 -1.78 10.25
C ILE A 478 -9.19 -0.95 8.98
N ASP A 479 -10.13 -1.01 8.03
CA ASP A 479 -10.08 -0.24 6.79
C ASP A 479 -11.40 0.46 6.49
N PRO A 480 -11.53 1.75 6.87
CA PRO A 480 -12.71 2.56 6.56
C PRO A 480 -12.97 2.77 5.07
N GLY A 481 -12.03 2.44 4.18
CA GLY A 481 -12.17 2.46 2.73
C GLY A 481 -12.66 1.15 2.12
N PHE A 482 -12.94 0.12 2.93
CA PHE A 482 -13.28 -1.21 2.43
C PHE A 482 -14.74 -1.32 1.95
N ALA A 483 -15.00 -0.82 0.74
CA ALA A 483 -16.34 -0.73 0.16
C ALA A 483 -17.13 -2.06 0.18
N ASN A 484 -16.47 -3.19 -0.08
CA ASN A 484 -17.12 -4.50 -0.05
C ASN A 484 -17.64 -4.87 1.35
N ALA A 485 -16.90 -4.58 2.41
CA ALA A 485 -17.36 -4.87 3.78
C ALA A 485 -18.59 -4.01 4.16
N TYR A 486 -18.60 -2.75 3.75
CA TYR A 486 -19.79 -1.89 3.88
C TYR A 486 -20.99 -2.46 3.10
N ASN A 487 -20.74 -2.93 1.87
CA ASN A 487 -21.79 -3.48 1.02
C ASN A 487 -22.39 -4.74 1.62
N SER A 488 -21.55 -5.72 1.96
CA SER A 488 -21.99 -6.98 2.56
C SER A 488 -22.75 -6.73 3.84
N LEU A 489 -22.24 -5.88 4.76
CA LEU A 489 -22.97 -5.57 5.99
C LEU A 489 -24.33 -4.92 5.72
N GLY A 490 -24.36 -3.98 4.78
CA GLY A 490 -25.59 -3.34 4.38
C GLY A 490 -26.61 -4.32 3.78
N TYR A 491 -26.15 -5.21 2.91
CA TYR A 491 -26.98 -6.22 2.25
C TYR A 491 -27.49 -7.29 3.22
N THR A 492 -26.61 -7.86 4.06
CA THR A 492 -26.96 -8.81 5.12
C THR A 492 -28.03 -8.22 6.06
N LEU A 493 -27.85 -6.96 6.50
CA LEU A 493 -28.86 -6.29 7.33
C LEU A 493 -30.18 -6.03 6.60
N LEU A 494 -30.14 -5.78 5.29
CA LEU A 494 -31.32 -5.55 4.47
C LEU A 494 -32.15 -6.82 4.28
N GLU A 495 -31.50 -7.95 3.99
CA GLU A 495 -32.17 -9.20 3.64
C GLU A 495 -32.52 -10.07 4.85
N GLN A 496 -31.62 -10.16 5.82
CA GLN A 496 -31.75 -11.13 6.90
C GLN A 496 -32.24 -10.48 8.20
N THR A 497 -32.47 -9.15 8.20
CA THR A 497 -33.00 -8.44 9.36
C THR A 497 -34.08 -7.42 8.98
N LYS A 498 -34.63 -6.71 9.98
CA LYS A 498 -35.58 -5.60 9.77
C LYS A 498 -34.91 -4.21 9.84
N ARG A 499 -33.57 -4.13 9.85
CA ARG A 499 -32.78 -2.91 10.11
C ARG A 499 -32.51 -2.08 8.84
N ILE A 500 -33.56 -1.78 8.07
CA ILE A 500 -33.47 -1.10 6.75
C ILE A 500 -32.73 0.24 6.82
N LYS A 501 -32.94 1.05 7.87
CA LYS A 501 -32.28 2.36 8.01
C LYS A 501 -30.76 2.24 8.20
N GLU A 502 -30.32 1.20 8.89
CA GLU A 502 -28.89 0.94 9.09
C GLU A 502 -28.26 0.37 7.82
N ALA A 503 -28.96 -0.57 7.18
CA ALA A 503 -28.58 -1.09 5.87
C ALA A 503 -28.37 0.05 4.85
N GLU A 504 -29.30 1.01 4.80
CA GLU A 504 -29.18 2.19 3.93
C GLU A 504 -27.91 3.00 4.19
N ARG A 505 -27.52 3.19 5.45
CA ARG A 505 -26.28 3.92 5.78
C ARG A 505 -25.05 3.19 5.24
N TYR A 506 -24.96 1.88 5.45
CA TYR A 506 -23.81 1.08 5.01
C TYR A 506 -23.75 0.96 3.47
N ILE A 507 -24.87 0.68 2.81
CA ILE A 507 -24.94 0.63 1.33
C ILE A 507 -24.62 2.01 0.71
N ASN A 508 -25.08 3.09 1.32
CA ASN A 508 -24.74 4.45 0.86
C ASN A 508 -23.25 4.73 0.98
N GLN A 509 -22.61 4.29 2.06
CA GLN A 509 -21.17 4.44 2.25
C GLN A 509 -20.38 3.60 1.24
N ALA A 510 -20.77 2.33 1.01
CA ALA A 510 -20.18 1.49 -0.02
C ALA A 510 -20.23 2.15 -1.39
N TYR A 511 -21.40 2.70 -1.76
CA TYR A 511 -21.60 3.41 -3.03
C TYR A 511 -20.76 4.68 -3.17
N GLN A 512 -20.52 5.40 -2.08
CA GLN A 512 -19.62 6.57 -2.11
C GLN A 512 -18.16 6.18 -2.32
N LEU A 513 -17.74 5.05 -1.73
CA LEU A 513 -16.38 4.52 -1.85
C LEU A 513 -16.12 3.93 -3.24
N ASP A 514 -17.08 3.19 -3.80
CA ASP A 514 -16.95 2.53 -5.10
C ASP A 514 -18.27 2.55 -5.90
N PRO A 515 -18.60 3.67 -6.58
CA PRO A 515 -19.87 3.87 -7.28
C PRO A 515 -20.00 3.08 -8.58
N ARG A 516 -18.93 2.45 -9.06
CA ARG A 516 -18.89 1.67 -10.32
C ARG A 516 -18.74 0.17 -10.07
N ASN A 517 -19.01 -0.27 -8.86
CA ASN A 517 -19.02 -1.68 -8.52
C ASN A 517 -20.41 -2.29 -8.79
N PRO A 518 -20.53 -3.33 -9.63
CA PRO A 518 -21.81 -3.93 -9.97
C PRO A 518 -22.55 -4.49 -8.74
N TYR A 519 -21.85 -5.09 -7.78
CA TYR A 519 -22.46 -5.67 -6.58
C TYR A 519 -23.01 -4.60 -5.63
N ILE A 520 -22.34 -3.44 -5.55
CA ILE A 520 -22.81 -2.30 -4.77
C ILE A 520 -24.01 -1.64 -5.43
N LEU A 521 -24.00 -1.50 -6.76
CA LEU A 521 -25.15 -1.02 -7.52
C LEU A 521 -26.35 -1.96 -7.39
N ASP A 522 -26.12 -3.27 -7.40
CA ASP A 522 -27.16 -4.26 -7.14
C ASP A 522 -27.77 -4.09 -5.75
N SER A 523 -26.94 -4.07 -4.71
CA SER A 523 -27.39 -3.84 -3.32
C SER A 523 -28.13 -2.51 -3.16
N LYS A 524 -27.69 -1.46 -3.88
CA LYS A 524 -28.36 -0.15 -3.93
C LYS A 524 -29.73 -0.21 -4.60
N GLY A 525 -29.82 -0.92 -5.73
CA GLY A 525 -31.05 -1.17 -6.45
C GLY A 525 -32.04 -1.97 -5.61
N TRP A 526 -31.54 -2.99 -4.92
CA TRP A 526 -32.31 -3.83 -4.04
C TRP A 526 -32.84 -3.09 -2.80
N LEU A 527 -32.01 -2.23 -2.19
CA LEU A 527 -32.46 -1.30 -1.15
C LEU A 527 -33.59 -0.39 -1.65
N ALA A 528 -33.43 0.19 -2.85
CA ALA A 528 -34.47 1.05 -3.44
C ALA A 528 -35.77 0.26 -3.67
N PHE A 529 -35.68 -1.02 -4.06
CA PHE A 529 -36.83 -1.91 -4.20
C PHE A 529 -37.55 -2.12 -2.86
N LYS A 530 -36.81 -2.45 -1.78
CA LYS A 530 -37.38 -2.62 -0.43
C LYS A 530 -38.03 -1.33 0.10
N GLN A 531 -37.53 -0.18 -0.34
CA GLN A 531 -38.12 1.14 -0.08
C GLN A 531 -39.28 1.53 -1.03
N LYS A 532 -39.73 0.61 -1.91
CA LYS A 532 -40.78 0.82 -2.92
C LYS A 532 -40.45 1.91 -3.96
N LYS A 533 -39.17 2.24 -4.14
CA LYS A 533 -38.66 3.20 -5.14
C LYS A 533 -38.31 2.46 -6.44
N TYR A 534 -39.31 1.87 -7.09
CA TYR A 534 -39.13 0.93 -8.21
C TYR A 534 -38.34 1.51 -9.40
N ILE A 535 -38.56 2.77 -9.77
CA ILE A 535 -37.85 3.40 -10.89
C ILE A 535 -36.34 3.45 -10.62
N LYS A 536 -35.94 3.94 -9.44
CA LYS A 536 -34.52 3.99 -9.04
C LYS A 536 -33.91 2.60 -8.91
N ALA A 537 -34.67 1.63 -8.41
CA ALA A 537 -34.21 0.24 -8.34
C ALA A 537 -33.84 -0.29 -9.73
N ILE A 538 -34.72 -0.07 -10.72
CA ILE A 538 -34.47 -0.47 -12.11
C ILE A 538 -33.26 0.26 -12.71
N GLU A 539 -33.08 1.55 -12.43
CA GLU A 539 -31.91 2.31 -12.91
C GLU A 539 -30.60 1.69 -12.39
N TYR A 540 -30.48 1.51 -11.07
CA TYR A 540 -29.28 0.93 -10.45
C TYR A 540 -28.99 -0.49 -10.93
N LEU A 541 -30.01 -1.36 -11.02
CA LEU A 541 -29.85 -2.74 -11.47
C LEU A 541 -29.45 -2.82 -12.95
N ASN A 542 -29.99 -1.97 -13.82
CA ASN A 542 -29.54 -1.92 -15.21
C ASN A 542 -28.11 -1.39 -15.33
N ASP A 543 -27.72 -0.39 -14.52
CA ASP A 543 -26.35 0.10 -14.51
C ASP A 543 -25.37 -0.96 -14.00
N ALA A 544 -25.77 -1.77 -13.02
CA ALA A 544 -25.01 -2.93 -12.58
C ALA A 544 -24.82 -3.96 -13.72
N LEU A 545 -25.90 -4.32 -14.43
CA LEU A 545 -25.85 -5.26 -15.56
C LEU A 545 -25.03 -4.77 -16.76
N LYS A 546 -24.92 -3.45 -16.97
CA LYS A 546 -24.03 -2.87 -17.98
C LYS A 546 -22.56 -3.11 -17.65
N LEU A 547 -22.22 -3.18 -16.37
CA LEU A 547 -20.85 -3.38 -15.89
C LEU A 547 -20.51 -4.86 -15.82
N GLN A 548 -21.40 -5.68 -15.27
CA GLN A 548 -21.21 -7.12 -15.15
C GLN A 548 -22.56 -7.84 -15.17
N LYS A 549 -22.66 -8.85 -16.03
CA LYS A 549 -23.83 -9.72 -16.11
C LYS A 549 -23.73 -10.77 -15.01
N GLU A 550 -24.56 -10.65 -13.99
CA GLU A 550 -24.62 -11.60 -12.86
C GLU A 550 -26.04 -12.07 -12.61
N LEU A 551 -26.19 -13.35 -12.30
CA LEU A 551 -27.50 -14.00 -12.16
C LEU A 551 -28.38 -13.28 -11.13
N ASP A 552 -27.85 -13.00 -9.94
CA ASP A 552 -28.60 -12.37 -8.84
C ASP A 552 -29.16 -11.00 -9.25
N ILE A 553 -28.41 -10.22 -10.05
CA ILE A 553 -28.84 -8.91 -10.54
C ILE A 553 -30.01 -9.05 -11.53
N TYR A 554 -29.97 -10.07 -12.40
CA TYR A 554 -31.11 -10.39 -13.28
C TYR A 554 -32.34 -10.83 -12.47
N LEU A 555 -32.15 -11.64 -11.43
CA LEU A 555 -33.24 -12.10 -10.54
C LEU A 555 -33.89 -10.91 -9.82
N HIS A 556 -33.08 -10.04 -9.22
CA HIS A 556 -33.54 -8.81 -8.58
C HIS A 556 -34.31 -7.94 -9.57
N LEU A 557 -33.75 -7.69 -10.76
CA LEU A 557 -34.39 -6.84 -11.78
C LEU A 557 -35.74 -7.40 -12.25
N ALA A 558 -35.81 -8.72 -12.48
CA ALA A 558 -37.05 -9.39 -12.84
C ALA A 558 -38.11 -9.24 -11.73
N GLU A 559 -37.73 -9.41 -10.47
CA GLU A 559 -38.63 -9.26 -9.34
C GLU A 559 -39.12 -7.81 -9.18
N VAL A 560 -38.24 -6.82 -9.39
CA VAL A 560 -38.64 -5.41 -9.37
C VAL A 560 -39.68 -5.14 -10.47
N TYR A 561 -39.43 -5.57 -11.71
CA TYR A 561 -40.39 -5.38 -12.80
C TYR A 561 -41.71 -6.08 -12.54
N TRP A 562 -41.67 -7.31 -12.02
CA TRP A 562 -42.87 -8.07 -11.70
C TRP A 562 -43.72 -7.37 -10.64
N THR A 563 -43.08 -6.92 -9.55
CA THR A 563 -43.74 -6.22 -8.44
C THR A 563 -44.30 -4.86 -8.87
N GLN A 564 -43.62 -4.16 -9.78
CA GLN A 564 -44.12 -2.92 -10.38
C GLN A 564 -45.31 -3.14 -11.33
N GLY A 565 -45.64 -4.39 -11.67
CA GLY A 565 -46.72 -4.76 -12.59
C GLY A 565 -46.29 -4.91 -14.05
N ASN A 566 -45.01 -4.68 -14.37
CA ASN A 566 -44.48 -4.87 -15.72
C ASN A 566 -44.07 -6.32 -15.98
N LYS A 567 -45.05 -7.22 -15.96
CA LYS A 567 -44.85 -8.67 -16.10
C LYS A 567 -44.15 -9.08 -17.38
N ARG A 568 -44.36 -8.33 -18.49
CA ARG A 568 -43.69 -8.57 -19.77
C ARG A 568 -42.17 -8.36 -19.64
N LYS A 569 -41.73 -7.21 -19.11
CA LYS A 569 -40.30 -6.95 -18.91
C LYS A 569 -39.67 -7.95 -17.94
N ALA A 570 -40.37 -8.35 -16.88
CA ALA A 570 -39.89 -9.38 -15.97
C ALA A 570 -39.63 -10.71 -16.70
N ALA A 571 -40.55 -11.13 -17.58
CA ALA A 571 -40.37 -12.34 -18.38
C ALA A 571 -39.22 -12.21 -19.39
N ASP A 572 -39.04 -11.05 -20.01
CA ASP A 572 -37.93 -10.79 -20.94
C ASP A 572 -36.56 -10.89 -20.22
N VAL A 573 -36.44 -10.27 -19.03
CA VAL A 573 -35.23 -10.31 -18.19
C VAL A 573 -34.91 -11.74 -17.76
N LEU A 574 -35.91 -12.51 -17.32
CA LEU A 574 -35.70 -13.92 -16.94
C LEU A 574 -35.33 -14.79 -18.14
N LYS A 575 -35.90 -14.54 -19.32
CA LYS A 575 -35.54 -15.25 -20.54
C LYS A 575 -34.09 -14.96 -20.96
N GLU A 576 -33.59 -13.75 -20.71
CA GLU A 576 -32.18 -13.43 -20.92
C GLU A 576 -31.30 -14.17 -19.90
N ALA A 577 -31.68 -14.17 -18.62
CA ALA A 577 -30.96 -14.88 -17.58
C ALA A 577 -30.90 -16.40 -17.86
N GLU A 578 -31.98 -17.02 -18.31
CA GLU A 578 -32.01 -18.45 -18.70
C GLU A 578 -31.09 -18.78 -19.89
N LYS A 579 -30.87 -17.83 -20.80
CA LYS A 579 -29.89 -18.05 -21.88
C LYS A 579 -28.45 -18.08 -21.36
N LEU A 580 -28.17 -17.32 -20.32
CA LEU A 580 -26.84 -17.21 -19.73
C LEU A 580 -26.59 -18.30 -18.68
N TRP A 581 -27.63 -18.71 -17.95
CA TRP A 581 -27.60 -19.71 -16.88
C TRP A 581 -28.78 -20.69 -17.01
N PRO A 582 -28.77 -21.60 -18.00
CA PRO A 582 -29.91 -22.47 -18.31
C PRO A 582 -30.29 -23.42 -17.15
N ASP A 583 -29.33 -23.79 -16.32
CA ASP A 583 -29.51 -24.80 -15.26
C ASP A 583 -29.54 -24.20 -13.83
N ALA A 584 -29.65 -22.87 -13.70
CA ALA A 584 -29.67 -22.23 -12.39
C ALA A 584 -31.00 -22.48 -11.65
N ALA A 585 -30.92 -23.13 -10.48
CA ALA A 585 -32.08 -23.48 -9.65
C ALA A 585 -32.82 -22.24 -9.13
N GLU A 586 -32.10 -21.14 -8.92
CA GLU A 586 -32.59 -19.86 -8.44
C GLU A 586 -33.60 -19.22 -9.40
N LEU A 587 -33.41 -19.38 -10.72
CA LEU A 587 -34.37 -18.93 -11.74
C LEU A 587 -35.71 -19.66 -11.59
N SER A 588 -35.65 -20.98 -11.47
CA SER A 588 -36.84 -21.83 -11.29
C SER A 588 -37.55 -21.50 -9.97
N ALA A 589 -36.78 -21.31 -8.89
CA ALA A 589 -37.30 -20.92 -7.58
C ALA A 589 -38.00 -19.57 -7.63
N LEU A 590 -37.41 -18.57 -8.29
CA LEU A 590 -38.01 -17.24 -8.45
C LEU A 590 -39.31 -17.31 -9.26
N LYS A 591 -39.33 -17.99 -10.40
CA LYS A 591 -40.54 -18.15 -11.23
C LYS A 591 -41.68 -18.79 -10.45
N LYS A 592 -41.38 -19.85 -9.69
CA LYS A 592 -42.35 -20.53 -8.82
C LYS A 592 -42.87 -19.59 -7.73
N ARG A 593 -41.98 -18.84 -7.07
CA ARG A 593 -42.34 -17.86 -6.03
C ARG A 593 -43.23 -16.74 -6.57
N LEU A 594 -42.93 -16.24 -7.76
CA LEU A 594 -43.71 -15.20 -8.43
C LEU A 594 -45.01 -15.72 -9.07
N LYS A 595 -45.24 -17.04 -9.06
CA LYS A 595 -46.37 -17.72 -9.71
C LYS A 595 -46.50 -17.32 -11.19
N MET A 596 -45.38 -17.28 -11.89
CA MET A 596 -45.38 -16.96 -13.32
C MET A 596 -46.05 -18.10 -14.11
N PRO A 597 -46.93 -17.80 -15.07
CA PRO A 597 -47.49 -18.83 -15.94
C PRO A 597 -46.37 -19.50 -16.73
N ASN A 598 -46.37 -20.83 -16.76
CA ASN A 598 -45.44 -21.58 -17.59
C ASN A 598 -45.70 -21.20 -19.05
N ALA A 599 -44.64 -20.96 -19.82
CA ALA A 599 -44.72 -20.62 -21.25
C ALA A 599 -45.23 -21.78 -22.14
N GLN A 600 -45.80 -22.82 -21.53
CA GLN A 600 -46.49 -23.93 -22.19
C GLN A 600 -47.95 -23.91 -21.74
N ASN A 601 -48.74 -23.04 -22.37
CA ASN A 601 -50.18 -23.19 -22.62
C ASN A 601 -50.65 -22.08 -23.55
#